data_AF-A0A943B0F4-F1
#
_entry.id   AF-A0A943B0F4-F1
#
_cell.length_a   1.000
_cell.length_b   1.000
_cell.length_c   1.000
_cell.angle_alpha   90.00
_cell.angle_beta   90.00
_cell.angle_gamma   90.00
#
_symmetry.space_group_name_H-M   'P 1'
#
loop_
_entity.id
_entity.type
_entity.pdbx_description
1 polymer ?
#
loop_
_entity_poly.entity_id
_entity_poly.type
_entity_poly.pdbx_seq_one_letter_code
_entity_poly.pdbx_strand_id
1 'polypeptide(L)'
;MKGFPKVIKTKSDLVNTFKLVKRGRLEKEDWLAAVEKLENQNWIMCPVIELSEDRKTVTIMYCAEVEEGQKIKNGAVYPTVQGIKIVHINKDTGEEQTAAENLETGQNNDIVHTVLSISKALNMGSTEIGIPAEVTFYDRLGITEEEVEAMKGELA
;
A
#
# COMPACT_ATOMS: atom_id res chain seq x y z
N MET A 1 -21.81 -4.24 17.07
CA MET A 1 -20.84 -3.83 18.12
C MET A 1 -21.27 -2.51 18.74
N LYS A 2 -21.69 -2.49 20.01
CA LYS A 2 -21.96 -1.24 20.75
C LYS A 2 -20.68 -0.81 21.45
N GLY A 3 -20.16 0.38 21.12
CA GLY A 3 -19.00 0.98 21.80
C GLY A 3 -17.66 0.89 21.05
N PHE A 4 -17.60 0.21 19.90
CA PHE A 4 -16.41 0.29 19.04
C PHE A 4 -16.49 1.53 18.14
N PRO A 5 -15.50 2.44 18.17
CA PRO A 5 -15.47 3.57 17.26
C PRO A 5 -15.39 3.07 15.82
N LYS A 6 -16.22 3.63 14.94
CA LYS A 6 -16.26 3.26 13.51
C LYS A 6 -14.91 3.45 12.82
N VAL A 7 -14.08 4.38 13.32
CA VAL A 7 -12.75 4.69 12.83
C VAL A 7 -11.87 5.11 14.01
N ILE A 8 -10.71 4.47 14.18
CA ILE A 8 -9.67 4.91 15.12
C ILE A 8 -8.92 6.08 14.44
N LYS A 9 -8.94 7.27 15.05
CA LYS A 9 -8.34 8.48 14.46
C LYS A 9 -7.20 9.06 15.29
N THR A 10 -7.12 8.71 16.57
CA THR A 10 -6.12 9.25 17.50
C THR A 10 -5.45 8.14 18.29
N LYS A 11 -4.25 8.41 18.84
CA LYS A 11 -3.60 7.52 19.82
C LYS A 11 -4.52 7.17 20.99
N SER A 12 -5.28 8.16 21.47
CA SER A 12 -6.23 7.95 22.56
C SER A 12 -7.33 6.97 22.18
N ASP A 13 -7.86 7.01 20.95
CA ASP A 13 -8.85 6.04 20.49
C ASP A 13 -8.29 4.63 20.51
N LEU A 14 -7.08 4.42 19.98
CA LEU A 14 -6.42 3.12 19.93
C LEU A 14 -6.19 2.53 21.33
N VAL A 15 -5.65 3.35 22.26
CA VAL A 15 -5.40 2.93 23.65
C VAL A 15 -6.70 2.67 24.40
N ASN A 16 -7.74 3.47 24.16
CA ASN A 16 -9.03 3.29 24.83
C ASN A 16 -9.75 2.03 24.34
N THR A 17 -9.73 1.74 23.04
CA THR A 17 -10.32 0.50 22.51
C THR A 17 -9.56 -0.73 23.01
N PHE A 18 -8.23 -0.66 23.10
CA PHE A 18 -7.41 -1.71 23.73
C PHE A 18 -7.81 -1.96 25.19
N LYS A 19 -8.00 -0.90 25.99
CA LYS A 19 -8.49 -1.01 27.37
C LYS A 19 -9.90 -1.63 27.46
N LEU A 20 -10.75 -1.44 26.45
CA LEU A 20 -12.06 -2.09 26.39
C LEU A 20 -11.94 -3.59 26.12
N VAL A 21 -10.98 -4.02 25.28
CA VAL A 21 -10.65 -5.45 25.10
C VAL A 21 -10.23 -6.07 26.43
N LYS A 22 -9.28 -5.44 27.13
CA LYS A 22 -8.81 -5.93 28.44
C LYS A 22 -9.91 -6.02 29.50
N ARG A 23 -10.98 -5.24 29.36
CA ARG A 23 -12.15 -5.24 30.25
C ARG A 23 -13.26 -6.20 29.79
N GLY A 24 -13.03 -6.98 28.72
CA GLY A 24 -14.03 -7.89 28.14
C GLY A 24 -15.23 -7.18 27.53
N ARG A 25 -15.11 -5.89 27.20
CA ARG A 25 -16.18 -5.08 26.60
C ARG A 25 -16.07 -4.94 25.08
N LEU A 26 -15.00 -5.47 24.50
CA LEU A 26 -14.74 -5.52 23.07
C LEU A 26 -14.03 -6.86 22.76
N GLU A 27 -14.35 -7.47 21.64
CA GLU A 27 -13.70 -8.70 21.21
C GLU A 27 -12.27 -8.40 20.75
N LYS A 28 -11.32 -9.27 21.12
CA LYS A 28 -9.92 -9.09 20.74
C LYS A 28 -9.74 -9.11 19.22
N GLU A 29 -10.51 -9.94 18.52
CA GLU A 29 -10.47 -10.10 17.07
C GLU A 29 -10.94 -8.82 16.36
N ASP A 30 -11.98 -8.15 16.88
CA ASP A 30 -12.43 -6.86 16.35
C ASP A 30 -11.35 -5.78 16.45
N TRP A 31 -10.63 -5.75 17.58
CA TRP A 31 -9.55 -4.80 17.78
C TRP A 31 -8.36 -5.11 16.87
N LEU A 32 -7.96 -6.38 16.77
CA LEU A 32 -6.89 -6.81 15.86
C LEU A 32 -7.21 -6.50 14.40
N ALA A 33 -8.44 -6.76 13.95
CA ALA A 33 -8.89 -6.41 12.60
C ALA A 33 -8.85 -4.90 12.34
N ALA A 34 -9.17 -4.08 13.35
CA ALA A 34 -9.05 -2.64 13.22
C ALA A 34 -7.60 -2.14 13.16
N VAL A 35 -6.69 -2.76 13.93
CA VAL A 35 -5.25 -2.46 13.84
C VAL A 35 -4.69 -2.91 12.50
N GLU A 36 -5.04 -4.10 12.02
CA GLU A 36 -4.63 -4.58 10.70
C GLU A 36 -5.13 -3.63 9.59
N LYS A 37 -6.35 -3.09 9.74
CA LYS A 37 -6.86 -2.07 8.82
C LYS A 37 -6.07 -0.77 8.87
N LEU A 38 -5.58 -0.35 10.05
CA LEU A 38 -4.69 0.81 10.18
C LEU A 38 -3.32 0.52 9.53
N GLU A 39 -2.77 -0.66 9.74
CA GLU A 39 -1.51 -1.11 9.13
C GLU A 39 -1.62 -1.19 7.61
N ASN A 40 -2.77 -1.62 7.08
CA ASN A 40 -3.01 -1.61 5.64
C ASN A 40 -3.07 -0.18 5.06
N GLN A 41 -3.33 0.87 5.87
CA GLN A 41 -3.20 2.25 5.42
C GLN A 41 -1.74 2.73 5.28
N ASN A 42 -0.75 1.96 5.78
CA ASN A 42 0.66 2.22 5.51
C ASN A 42 1.06 1.85 4.08
N TRP A 43 0.15 1.27 3.31
CA TRP A 43 0.36 0.84 1.95
C TRP A 43 -0.62 1.55 1.02
N ILE A 44 -0.09 2.21 0.01
CA ILE A 44 -0.84 2.68 -1.15
C ILE A 44 -1.03 1.47 -2.05
N MET A 45 -2.25 0.91 -2.05
CA MET A 45 -2.57 -0.25 -2.88
C MET A 45 -2.72 0.20 -4.33
N CYS A 46 -1.71 -0.09 -5.14
CA CYS A 46 -1.65 0.21 -6.55
C CYS A 46 -2.14 -1.00 -7.37
N PRO A 47 -3.15 -0.82 -8.25
CA PRO A 47 -3.63 -1.90 -9.09
C PRO A 47 -2.58 -2.30 -10.12
N VAL A 48 -2.43 -3.61 -10.31
CA VAL A 48 -1.58 -4.22 -11.32
C VAL A 48 -2.31 -4.22 -12.65
N ILE A 49 -1.68 -3.64 -13.66
CA ILE A 49 -2.17 -3.59 -15.04
C ILE A 49 -1.64 -4.78 -15.83
N GLU A 50 -0.35 -5.08 -15.67
CA GLU A 50 0.34 -6.17 -16.35
C GLU A 50 1.42 -6.77 -15.47
N LEU A 51 1.65 -8.06 -15.60
CA LEU A 51 2.70 -8.79 -14.89
C LEU A 51 3.44 -9.68 -15.89
N SER A 52 4.76 -9.56 -15.93
CA SER A 52 5.61 -10.39 -16.77
C SER A 52 5.52 -11.87 -16.39
N GLU A 53 5.88 -12.77 -17.32
CA GLU A 53 5.86 -14.22 -17.08
C GLU A 53 6.78 -14.65 -15.92
N ASP A 54 7.93 -14.01 -15.78
CA ASP A 54 8.86 -14.24 -14.68
C ASP A 54 8.41 -13.58 -13.37
N ARG A 55 7.34 -12.78 -13.42
CA ARG A 55 6.69 -12.03 -12.32
C ARG A 55 7.62 -11.08 -11.58
N LYS A 56 8.71 -10.67 -12.23
CA LYS A 56 9.69 -9.71 -11.69
C LYS A 56 9.60 -8.33 -12.33
N THR A 57 8.77 -8.18 -13.36
CA THR A 57 8.44 -6.88 -13.95
C THR A 57 6.93 -6.69 -13.88
N VAL A 58 6.50 -5.63 -13.23
CA VAL A 58 5.08 -5.34 -13.02
C VAL A 58 4.78 -3.93 -13.50
N THR A 59 3.71 -3.79 -14.28
CA THR A 59 3.15 -2.51 -14.68
C THR A 59 1.97 -2.22 -13.77
N ILE A 60 2.02 -1.09 -13.07
CA ILE A 60 0.94 -0.60 -12.22
C ILE A 60 0.40 0.73 -12.72
N MET A 61 -0.78 1.09 -12.25
CA MET A 61 -1.24 2.48 -12.37
C MET A 61 -0.20 3.43 -11.78
N TYR A 62 -0.04 4.61 -12.39
CA TYR A 62 0.94 5.59 -11.97
C TYR A 62 0.92 5.83 -10.45
N CYS A 63 2.09 5.67 -9.84
CA CYS A 63 2.35 5.96 -8.43
C CYS A 63 3.67 6.73 -8.37
N ALA A 64 3.64 7.92 -7.78
CA ALA A 64 4.79 8.83 -7.71
C ALA A 64 5.65 8.54 -6.47
N GLU A 65 5.08 7.89 -5.47
CA GLU A 65 5.66 7.60 -4.16
C GLU A 65 6.64 6.40 -4.18
N VAL A 66 6.71 5.69 -5.30
CA VAL A 66 7.61 4.55 -5.46
C VAL A 66 9.04 5.00 -5.74
N GLU A 67 9.98 4.43 -5.00
CA GLU A 67 11.41 4.70 -5.13
C GLU A 67 12.23 3.41 -5.20
N GLU A 68 13.40 3.48 -5.85
CA GLU A 68 14.32 2.34 -5.90
C GLU A 68 14.82 1.97 -4.50
N GLY A 69 14.99 0.67 -4.25
CA GLY A 69 15.37 0.15 -2.94
C GLY A 69 14.22 0.01 -1.93
N GLN A 70 13.03 0.55 -2.21
CA GLN A 70 11.87 0.37 -1.34
C GLN A 70 11.38 -1.09 -1.34
N LYS A 71 10.91 -1.54 -0.17
CA LYS A 71 10.18 -2.81 -0.05
C LYS A 71 8.69 -2.57 -0.29
N ILE A 72 8.12 -3.29 -1.24
CA ILE A 72 6.69 -3.24 -1.56
C ILE A 72 6.00 -4.49 -1.00
N LYS A 73 4.69 -4.43 -0.77
CA LYS A 73 3.87 -5.53 -0.25
C LYS A 73 3.11 -6.20 -1.39
N ASN A 74 3.14 -7.52 -1.45
CA ASN A 74 2.27 -8.31 -2.30
C ASN A 74 1.85 -9.58 -1.54
N GLY A 75 0.71 -9.52 -0.85
CA GLY A 75 0.31 -10.57 0.09
C GLY A 75 1.37 -10.80 1.17
N ALA A 76 1.87 -12.04 1.27
CA ALA A 76 2.95 -12.41 2.19
C ALA A 76 4.36 -12.17 1.63
N VAL A 77 4.49 -11.70 0.38
CA VAL A 77 5.78 -11.49 -0.29
C VAL A 77 6.13 -10.01 -0.25
N TYR A 78 7.37 -9.71 0.15
CA TYR A 78 7.87 -8.33 0.25
C TYR A 78 9.09 -8.11 -0.66
N PRO A 79 8.91 -7.94 -1.99
CA PRO A 79 10.01 -7.66 -2.91
C PRO A 79 10.57 -6.26 -2.74
N THR A 80 11.78 -6.06 -3.27
CA THR A 80 12.47 -4.77 -3.30
C THR A 80 12.45 -4.23 -4.72
N VAL A 81 12.11 -2.95 -4.88
CA VAL A 81 12.18 -2.25 -6.16
C VAL A 81 13.65 -2.12 -6.58
N GLN A 82 13.97 -2.59 -7.77
CA GLN A 82 15.31 -2.55 -8.36
C GLN A 82 15.43 -1.56 -9.51
N GLY A 83 14.30 -1.20 -10.12
CA GLY A 83 14.28 -0.24 -11.22
C GLY A 83 12.87 0.29 -11.43
N ILE A 84 12.78 1.56 -11.82
CA ILE A 84 11.52 2.25 -12.08
C ILE A 84 11.57 2.85 -13.47
N LYS A 85 10.54 2.58 -14.29
CA LYS A 85 10.32 3.21 -15.59
C LYS A 85 8.92 3.79 -15.62
N ILE A 86 8.79 5.07 -15.98
CA ILE A 86 7.50 5.70 -16.24
C ILE A 86 7.20 5.57 -17.73
N VAL A 87 6.01 5.09 -18.07
CA VAL A 87 5.55 4.95 -19.46
C VAL A 87 4.29 5.78 -19.66
N HIS A 88 4.23 6.48 -20.79
CA HIS A 88 3.05 7.21 -21.23
C HIS A 88 2.38 6.39 -22.31
N ILE A 89 1.07 6.13 -22.19
CA ILE A 89 0.29 5.36 -23.16
C ILE A 89 -0.76 6.28 -23.75
N ASN A 90 -0.80 6.37 -25.08
CA ASN A 90 -1.84 7.10 -25.77
C ASN A 90 -3.20 6.43 -25.52
N LYS A 91 -4.20 7.18 -25.02
CA LYS A 91 -5.54 6.60 -24.76
C LYS A 91 -6.26 6.10 -26.00
N ASP A 92 -6.03 6.74 -27.14
CA ASP A 92 -6.77 6.47 -28.37
C ASP A 92 -6.16 5.30 -29.16
N THR A 93 -4.82 5.17 -29.16
CA THR A 93 -4.12 4.10 -29.90
C THR A 93 -3.64 2.94 -29.02
N GLY A 94 -3.48 3.15 -27.71
CA GLY A 94 -2.91 2.16 -26.79
C GLY A 94 -1.40 1.97 -26.91
N GLU A 95 -0.71 2.81 -27.67
CA GLU A 95 0.73 2.72 -27.92
C GLU A 95 1.54 3.50 -26.87
N GLU A 96 2.72 2.98 -26.50
CA GLU A 96 3.68 3.70 -25.64
C GLU A 96 4.27 4.89 -26.40
N GLN A 97 4.23 6.07 -25.77
CA GLN A 97 4.78 7.31 -26.30
C GLN A 97 5.93 7.78 -25.42
N THR A 98 6.93 8.38 -26.05
CA THR A 98 7.99 9.08 -25.31
C THR A 98 7.49 10.43 -24.80
N ALA A 99 8.08 10.92 -23.71
CA ALA A 99 7.74 12.25 -23.17
C ALA A 99 7.94 13.39 -24.20
N ALA A 100 8.80 13.20 -25.20
CA ALA A 100 9.02 14.17 -26.27
C ALA A 100 7.86 14.20 -27.30
N GLU A 101 7.34 13.03 -27.70
CA GLU A 101 6.20 12.93 -28.64
C GLU A 101 4.91 13.53 -28.07
N ASN A 102 4.77 13.52 -26.74
CA ASN A 102 3.66 14.11 -26.01
C ASN A 102 3.63 15.66 -26.10
N LEU A 103 4.81 16.29 -26.02
CA LEU A 103 4.96 17.74 -26.11
C LEU A 103 4.62 18.29 -27.52
N GLU A 104 4.85 17.50 -28.57
CA GLU A 104 4.60 17.90 -29.97
C GLU A 104 3.13 17.76 -30.39
N THR A 105 2.38 16.83 -29.80
CA THR A 105 0.99 16.56 -30.19
C THR A 105 -0.03 17.40 -29.42
N GLY A 106 0.34 18.02 -28.30
CA GLY A 106 -0.56 18.82 -27.45
C GLY A 106 -1.68 18.02 -26.80
N GLN A 107 -1.61 16.68 -26.85
CA GLN A 107 -2.63 15.78 -26.34
C GLN A 107 -2.39 15.51 -24.85
N ASN A 108 -3.13 16.19 -23.97
CA ASN A 108 -3.16 15.91 -22.53
C ASN A 108 -3.93 14.60 -22.18
N ASN A 109 -3.95 13.61 -23.07
CA ASN A 109 -4.86 12.46 -22.96
C ASN A 109 -4.18 11.16 -22.53
N ASP A 110 -2.89 11.14 -22.26
CA ASP A 110 -2.18 9.88 -21.98
C ASP A 110 -2.59 9.24 -20.64
N ILE A 111 -2.54 7.91 -20.60
CA ILE A 111 -2.50 7.16 -19.35
C ILE A 111 -1.04 6.99 -18.97
N VAL A 112 -0.69 7.42 -17.76
CA VAL A 112 0.65 7.19 -17.21
C VAL A 112 0.62 5.90 -16.39
N HIS A 113 1.60 5.03 -16.60
CA HIS A 113 1.84 3.86 -15.78
C HIS A 113 3.25 3.86 -15.21
N THR A 114 3.42 3.14 -14.10
CA THR A 114 4.73 2.90 -13.51
C THR A 114 5.09 1.42 -13.71
N VAL A 115 6.22 1.16 -14.38
CA VAL A 115 6.78 -0.17 -14.55
C VAL A 115 7.88 -0.36 -13.51
N LEU A 116 7.76 -1.41 -12.71
CA LEU A 116 8.68 -1.74 -11.62
C LEU A 116 9.39 -3.05 -11.93
N SER A 117 10.72 -3.03 -11.87
CA SER A 117 11.54 -4.23 -11.79
C SER A 117 11.80 -4.55 -10.32
N ILE A 118 11.60 -5.80 -9.92
CA ILE A 118 11.65 -6.20 -8.51
C ILE A 118 12.58 -7.39 -8.24
N SER A 119 13.11 -7.45 -7.03
CA SER A 119 14.15 -8.42 -6.63
C SER A 119 13.70 -9.88 -6.58
N LYS A 120 12.39 -10.14 -6.50
CA LYS A 120 11.81 -11.49 -6.47
C LYS A 120 10.41 -11.50 -7.07
N ALA A 121 10.00 -12.67 -7.54
CA ALA A 121 8.71 -12.88 -8.19
C ALA A 121 7.53 -12.51 -7.27
N LEU A 122 6.52 -11.83 -7.83
CA LEU A 122 5.22 -11.64 -7.19
C LEU A 122 4.43 -12.94 -7.09
N ASN A 123 3.40 -12.92 -6.25
CA ASN A 123 2.42 -14.01 -6.21
C ASN A 123 1.72 -14.13 -7.56
N MET A 124 1.38 -15.37 -7.92
CA MET A 124 0.63 -15.65 -9.14
C MET A 124 -0.77 -15.03 -9.04
N GLY A 125 -1.22 -14.33 -10.08
CA GLY A 125 -2.53 -13.66 -10.09
C GLY A 125 -2.61 -12.40 -9.23
N SER A 126 -1.49 -11.75 -8.94
CA SER A 126 -1.47 -10.48 -8.22
C SER A 126 -2.24 -9.39 -8.96
N THR A 127 -3.31 -8.90 -8.34
CA THR A 127 -4.15 -7.80 -8.87
C THR A 127 -3.77 -6.43 -8.32
N GLU A 128 -3.05 -6.40 -7.21
CA GLU A 128 -2.61 -5.17 -6.53
C GLU A 128 -1.28 -5.39 -5.80
N ILE A 129 -0.52 -4.30 -5.65
CA ILE A 129 0.69 -4.24 -4.83
C ILE A 129 0.61 -3.04 -3.90
N GLY A 130 1.11 -3.18 -2.67
CA GLY A 130 1.21 -2.09 -1.71
C GLY A 130 2.54 -1.38 -1.85
N ILE A 131 2.52 -0.12 -2.26
CA ILE A 131 3.68 0.79 -2.17
C ILE A 131 3.68 1.42 -0.78
N PRO A 132 4.81 1.50 -0.06
CA PRO A 132 4.83 2.13 1.26
C PRO A 132 4.39 3.59 1.17
N ALA A 133 3.47 3.99 2.05
CA ALA A 133 3.04 5.37 2.16
C ALA A 133 4.11 6.19 2.88
N GLU A 134 4.36 7.43 2.42
CA GLU A 134 5.31 8.36 3.06
C GLU A 134 4.94 8.65 4.52
N VAL A 135 3.64 8.75 4.80
CA VAL A 135 3.12 8.99 6.15
C VAL A 135 2.37 7.74 6.63
N THR A 136 2.94 7.04 7.59
CA THR A 136 2.33 5.84 8.16
C THR A 136 1.25 6.21 9.18
N PHE A 137 0.43 5.24 9.59
CA PHE A 137 -0.50 5.44 10.70
C PHE A 137 0.24 5.66 12.03
N TYR A 138 1.46 5.14 12.18
CA TYR A 138 2.32 5.41 13.33
C TYR A 138 2.61 6.91 13.43
N ASP A 139 3.01 7.53 12.32
CA ASP A 139 3.26 8.97 12.21
C ASP A 139 1.98 9.78 12.46
N ARG A 140 0.86 9.38 11.84
CA ARG A 140 -0.43 10.09 12.00
C ARG A 140 -0.97 10.03 13.42
N LEU A 141 -0.80 8.91 14.11
CA LEU A 141 -1.28 8.75 15.49
C LEU A 141 -0.25 9.22 16.52
N GLY A 142 1.02 9.41 16.14
CA GLY A 142 2.12 9.69 17.08
C GLY A 142 2.35 8.52 18.05
N ILE A 143 2.31 7.30 17.51
CA ILE A 143 2.53 6.06 18.26
C ILE A 143 3.63 5.24 17.59
N THR A 144 4.47 4.56 18.35
CA THR A 144 5.53 3.71 17.77
C THR A 144 4.98 2.33 17.37
N GLU A 145 5.66 1.67 16.43
CA GLU A 145 5.37 0.27 16.07
C GLU A 145 5.50 -0.66 17.30
N GLU A 146 6.51 -0.42 18.13
CA GLU A 146 6.74 -1.17 19.38
C GLU A 146 5.58 -1.04 20.36
N GLU A 147 4.99 0.16 20.50
CA GLU A 147 3.82 0.38 21.36
C GLU A 147 2.61 -0.43 20.86
N VAL A 148 2.42 -0.51 19.53
CA VAL A 148 1.31 -1.28 18.93
C VAL A 148 1.55 -2.78 19.05
N GLU A 149 2.77 -3.25 18.78
CA GLU A 149 3.14 -4.66 18.92
C GLU A 149 3.07 -5.13 20.38
N ALA A 150 3.46 -4.28 21.34
CA ALA A 150 3.27 -4.57 22.76
C ALA A 150 1.79 -4.76 23.10
N MET A 151 0.91 -3.89 22.60
CA MET A 151 -0.54 -4.04 22.79
C MET A 151 -1.09 -5.32 22.15
N LYS A 152 -0.64 -5.68 20.93
CA LYS A 152 -1.02 -6.96 20.30
C LYS A 152 -0.53 -8.15 21.13
N GLY A 153 0.72 -8.11 21.60
CA GLY A 153 1.33 -9.16 22.43
C GLY A 153 0.62 -9.36 23.77
N GLU A 154 0.10 -8.30 24.37
CA GLU A 154 -0.73 -8.39 25.58
C GLU A 154 -2.11 -9.06 25.35
N LEU A 155 -2.58 -9.15 24.10
CA LEU A 155 -3.84 -9.80 23.72
C LEU A 155 -3.66 -11.23 23.18
N ALA A 156 -2.42 -11.69 23.00
CA ALA A 156 -2.07 -13.01 22.49
C ALA A 156 -2.53 -14.13 23.44
#